data_AF-A0A3N5K273-F1
#
_entry.id   AF-A0A3N5K273-F1
#
_cell.length_a   1.000
_cell.length_b   1.000
_cell.length_c   1.000
_cell.angle_alpha   90.00
_cell.angle_beta   90.00
_cell.angle_gamma   90.00
#
_symmetry.space_group_name_H-M   'P 1'
#
loop_
_entity.id
_entity.type
_entity.pdbx_description
1 polymer ?
#
loop_
_entity_poly.entity_id
_entity_poly.type
_entity_poly.pdbx_seq_one_letter_code
_entity_poly.pdbx_strand_id
1 'polypeptide(L)'
;MKPALLALADGTVFEGWSFGAEGETVGEVVFNTSMSGYQEILTDPSYKGQIVTMTYPLIGNTGVNPEDVESRRPFAEGFVVKEGSVRASNWRATQSLEDYLRERGIVGIQGVDTRALTRHIRDHGAQEGIVSTVDTDPASLTAKAKASPGLIGRDLVKEVCCDAPFAWTESTWEWPRGYGAPRPATREPRP
;
A
#
# COMPACT_ATOMS: atom_id res chain seq x y z
N MET A 1 -12.34 0.73 17.73
CA MET A 1 -12.10 0.87 16.28
C MET A 1 -13.23 1.71 15.69
N LYS A 2 -12.92 2.67 14.82
CA LYS A 2 -13.94 3.48 14.12
C LYS A 2 -14.43 2.72 12.88
N PRO A 3 -15.73 2.80 12.53
CA PRO A 3 -16.22 2.23 11.27
C PRO A 3 -15.51 2.86 10.07
N ALA A 4 -15.31 2.05 9.03
CA ALA A 4 -14.78 2.51 7.75
C ALA A 4 -15.48 1.80 6.60
N LEU A 5 -15.56 2.47 5.45
CA LEU A 5 -16.16 1.96 4.24
C LEU A 5 -15.16 2.02 3.10
N LEU A 6 -15.14 0.97 2.28
CA LEU A 6 -14.57 0.99 0.94
C LEU A 6 -15.73 0.95 -0.06
N ALA A 7 -15.90 2.00 -0.86
CA ALA A 7 -16.90 2.02 -1.94
C ALA A 7 -16.20 2.03 -3.29
N LEU A 8 -16.69 1.23 -4.22
CA LEU A 8 -16.21 1.15 -5.59
C LEU A 8 -17.08 1.98 -6.53
N ALA A 9 -16.52 2.38 -7.68
CA ALA A 9 -17.22 3.17 -8.68
C ALA A 9 -18.47 2.47 -9.25
N ASP A 10 -18.56 1.14 -9.21
CA ASP A 10 -19.78 0.41 -9.62
C ASP A 10 -20.90 0.39 -8.54
N GLY A 11 -20.63 0.92 -7.35
CA GLY A 11 -21.57 0.95 -6.22
C GLY A 11 -21.44 -0.22 -5.25
N THR A 12 -20.51 -1.15 -5.48
CA THR A 12 -20.18 -2.19 -4.51
C THR A 12 -19.50 -1.56 -3.30
N VAL A 13 -19.93 -1.94 -2.09
CA VAL A 13 -19.46 -1.35 -0.84
C VAL A 13 -19.03 -2.47 0.10
N PHE A 14 -17.89 -2.27 0.75
CA PHE A 14 -17.33 -3.15 1.76
C PHE A 14 -17.21 -2.41 3.08
N GLU A 15 -17.76 -3.01 4.12
CA GLU A 15 -17.68 -2.48 5.48
C GLU A 15 -16.46 -3.05 6.21
N GLY A 16 -15.90 -2.24 7.09
CA GLY A 16 -14.77 -2.64 7.91
C GLY A 16 -14.51 -1.63 9.01
N TRP A 17 -13.27 -1.64 9.48
CA TRP A 17 -12.79 -0.82 10.57
C TRP A 17 -11.57 -0.03 10.12
N SER A 18 -11.48 1.22 10.57
CA SER A 18 -10.31 2.07 10.33
C SER A 18 -9.02 1.37 10.79
N PHE A 19 -8.00 1.44 9.93
CA PHE A 19 -6.68 0.87 10.14
C PHE A 19 -5.64 1.84 9.56
N GLY A 20 -4.89 2.56 10.41
CA GLY A 20 -3.95 3.59 9.99
C GLY A 20 -4.44 5.01 10.25
N ALA A 21 -4.27 5.92 9.27
CA ALA A 21 -4.69 7.31 9.37
C ALA A 21 -6.21 7.48 9.20
N GLU A 22 -6.75 8.52 9.81
CA GLU A 22 -8.16 8.91 9.63
C GLU A 22 -8.29 9.84 8.42
N GLY A 23 -9.32 9.64 7.61
CA GLY A 23 -9.62 10.49 6.46
C GLY A 23 -10.36 9.76 5.34
N GLU A 24 -10.23 10.31 4.14
CA GLU A 24 -10.71 9.72 2.90
C GLU A 24 -9.55 9.65 1.92
N THR A 25 -9.45 8.54 1.19
CA THR A 25 -8.48 8.38 0.10
C THR A 25 -9.14 7.75 -1.10
N VAL A 26 -8.77 8.22 -2.29
CA VAL A 26 -9.33 7.78 -3.57
C VAL A 26 -8.19 7.24 -4.43
N GLY A 27 -8.46 6.14 -5.12
CA GLY A 27 -7.53 5.58 -6.10
C GLY A 27 -8.09 4.32 -6.76
N GLU A 28 -7.33 3.81 -7.73
CA GLU A 28 -7.66 2.55 -8.38
C GLU A 28 -7.44 1.39 -7.40
N VAL A 29 -8.49 0.60 -7.15
CA VAL A 29 -8.41 -0.53 -6.24
C VAL A 29 -7.80 -1.72 -6.97
N VAL A 30 -6.62 -2.13 -6.50
CA VAL A 30 -5.87 -3.27 -7.01
C VAL A 30 -5.72 -4.33 -5.92
N PHE A 31 -5.40 -5.56 -6.30
CA PHE A 31 -5.07 -6.60 -5.34
C PHE A 31 -3.66 -7.14 -5.57
N ASN A 32 -2.98 -7.51 -4.48
CA ASN A 32 -1.68 -8.16 -4.50
C ASN A 32 -1.74 -9.51 -3.77
N THR A 33 -1.23 -10.56 -4.44
CA THR A 33 -1.26 -11.94 -3.95
C THR A 33 -0.07 -12.33 -3.07
N SER A 34 0.86 -11.41 -2.84
CA SER A 34 2.00 -11.62 -1.95
C SER A 34 1.53 -11.92 -0.52
N MET A 35 2.12 -12.95 0.08
CA MET A 35 1.84 -13.35 1.46
C MET A 35 2.75 -12.65 2.49
N SER A 36 3.81 -12.02 2.02
CA SER A 36 4.81 -11.28 2.80
C SER A 36 5.24 -10.03 2.02
N GLY A 37 6.07 -9.19 2.63
CA GLY A 37 6.63 -8.02 1.95
C GLY A 37 5.62 -6.87 1.81
N TYR A 38 4.67 -6.75 2.74
CA TYR A 38 3.64 -5.72 2.67
C TYR A 38 4.21 -4.31 2.84
N GLN A 39 5.37 -4.16 3.49
CA GLN A 39 6.01 -2.86 3.67
C GLN A 39 6.67 -2.39 2.38
N GLU A 40 7.35 -3.30 1.69
CA GLU A 40 7.95 -3.10 0.38
C GLU A 40 6.86 -2.73 -0.63
N ILE A 41 5.72 -3.43 -0.61
CA ILE A 41 4.54 -3.10 -1.43
C ILE A 41 4.01 -1.69 -1.14
N LEU A 42 3.87 -1.30 0.14
CA LEU A 42 3.39 0.04 0.50
C LEU A 42 4.34 1.15 0.01
N THR A 43 5.63 0.84 -0.07
CA THR A 43 6.69 1.80 -0.42
C THR A 43 7.11 1.75 -1.88
N ASP A 44 6.57 0.83 -2.69
CA ASP A 44 6.86 0.79 -4.12
C ASP A 44 6.16 1.97 -4.86
N PRO A 45 6.93 2.82 -5.58
CA PRO A 45 6.40 3.93 -6.36
C PRO A 45 5.34 3.55 -7.40
N SER A 46 5.34 2.30 -7.86
CA SER A 46 4.39 1.78 -8.84
C SER A 46 2.93 1.80 -8.35
N TYR A 47 2.72 1.81 -7.04
CA TYR A 47 1.38 1.90 -6.43
C TYR A 47 0.86 3.33 -6.27
N LYS A 48 1.56 4.34 -6.80
CA LYS A 48 1.06 5.72 -6.76
C LYS A 48 -0.31 5.81 -7.43
N GLY A 49 -1.29 6.42 -6.75
CA GLY A 49 -2.67 6.51 -7.22
C GLY A 49 -3.51 5.26 -6.96
N GLN A 50 -2.96 4.21 -6.35
CA GLN A 50 -3.65 2.94 -6.13
C GLN A 50 -3.96 2.67 -4.66
N ILE A 51 -5.10 2.02 -4.44
CA ILE A 51 -5.49 1.45 -3.14
C ILE A 51 -5.19 -0.05 -3.18
N VAL A 52 -4.24 -0.48 -2.35
CA VAL A 52 -3.73 -1.85 -2.41
C VAL A 52 -4.52 -2.77 -1.47
N THR A 53 -5.10 -3.82 -2.04
CA THR A 53 -5.76 -4.89 -1.31
C THR A 53 -4.85 -6.11 -1.17
N MET A 54 -4.54 -6.50 0.06
CA MET A 54 -3.78 -7.72 0.30
C MET A 54 -4.71 -8.94 0.31
N THR A 55 -4.37 -9.97 -0.47
CA THR A 55 -5.16 -11.22 -0.45
C THR A 55 -4.83 -12.10 0.76
N TYR A 56 -3.61 -12.03 1.28
CA TYR A 56 -3.23 -12.77 2.48
C TYR A 56 -3.94 -12.16 3.70
N PRO A 57 -4.63 -12.98 4.53
CA PRO A 57 -5.60 -12.45 5.47
C PRO A 57 -4.98 -11.71 6.66
N LEU A 58 -3.80 -12.12 7.13
CA LEU A 58 -3.15 -11.54 8.31
C LEU A 58 -1.95 -10.67 7.90
N ILE A 59 -2.07 -9.36 8.01
CA ILE A 59 -1.04 -8.40 7.57
C ILE A 59 -0.53 -7.61 8.76
N GLY A 60 0.79 -7.33 8.81
CA GLY A 60 1.42 -6.63 9.94
C GLY A 60 2.10 -7.54 10.97
N ASN A 61 2.11 -8.85 10.75
CA ASN A 61 2.69 -9.84 11.67
C ASN A 61 4.20 -9.64 11.93
N THR A 62 4.95 -9.11 10.96
CA THR A 62 6.38 -8.80 11.12
C THR A 62 6.65 -7.35 11.53
N GLY A 63 5.62 -6.55 11.81
CA GLY A 63 5.77 -5.11 12.04
C GLY A 63 6.33 -4.40 10.82
N VAL A 64 6.97 -3.25 11.03
CA VAL A 64 7.76 -2.58 9.99
C VAL A 64 9.13 -2.19 10.54
N ASN A 65 10.08 -1.92 9.66
CA ASN A 65 11.42 -1.48 10.01
C ASN A 65 12.01 -0.54 8.93
N PRO A 66 12.99 0.31 9.24
CA PRO A 66 13.52 1.26 8.26
C PRO A 66 14.25 0.63 7.06
N GLU A 67 14.64 -0.64 7.14
CA GLU A 67 15.47 -1.28 6.12
C GLU A 67 14.65 -1.91 4.98
N ASP A 68 13.39 -2.28 5.24
CA ASP A 68 12.47 -2.88 4.25
C ASP A 68 11.63 -1.79 3.53
N VAL A 69 12.20 -0.60 3.36
CA VAL A 69 11.59 0.53 2.66
C VAL A 69 12.20 0.65 1.26
N GLU A 70 11.40 0.44 0.21
CA GLU A 70 11.86 0.45 -1.18
C GLU A 70 12.03 1.87 -1.75
N SER A 71 11.54 2.90 -1.06
CA SER A 71 11.60 4.27 -1.56
C SER A 71 11.48 5.33 -0.47
N ARG A 72 11.62 6.60 -0.85
CA ARG A 72 11.58 7.74 0.10
C ARG A 72 10.30 7.84 0.96
N ARG A 73 9.18 7.22 0.57
CA ARG A 73 7.91 7.23 1.31
C ARG A 73 6.95 6.13 0.83
N PRO A 74 5.89 5.80 1.59
CA PRO A 74 4.77 5.07 1.03
C PRO A 74 4.15 5.81 -0.17
N PHE A 75 3.89 5.08 -1.25
CA PHE A 75 3.29 5.63 -2.46
C PHE A 75 1.86 5.17 -2.70
N ALA A 76 1.44 4.04 -2.11
CA ALA A 76 0.05 3.61 -2.10
C ALA A 76 -0.85 4.68 -1.47
N GLU A 77 -2.01 4.95 -2.07
CA GLU A 77 -2.97 5.96 -1.57
C GLU A 77 -3.78 5.42 -0.39
N GLY A 78 -3.99 4.10 -0.36
CA GLY A 78 -4.73 3.43 0.70
C GLY A 78 -4.40 1.94 0.81
N PHE A 79 -4.82 1.33 1.91
CA PHE A 79 -4.49 -0.06 2.22
C PHE A 79 -5.68 -0.85 2.76
N VAL A 80 -5.96 -2.01 2.15
CA VAL A 80 -7.12 -2.85 2.45
C VAL A 80 -6.65 -4.24 2.87
N VAL A 81 -7.05 -4.66 4.06
CA VAL A 81 -6.66 -5.97 4.64
C VAL A 81 -7.86 -6.69 5.23
N LYS A 82 -7.75 -8.03 5.37
CA LYS A 82 -8.77 -8.80 6.10
C LYS A 82 -8.60 -8.61 7.60
N GLU A 83 -7.39 -8.76 8.12
CA GLU A 83 -7.05 -8.63 9.52
C GLU A 83 -5.67 -7.98 9.69
N GLY A 84 -5.63 -6.84 10.38
CA GLY A 84 -4.39 -6.23 10.83
C GLY A 84 -3.90 -6.94 12.09
N SER A 85 -2.63 -7.35 12.09
CA SER A 85 -2.04 -8.01 13.26
C SER A 85 -1.96 -7.05 14.44
N VAL A 86 -2.58 -7.44 15.56
CA VAL A 86 -2.56 -6.65 16.82
C VAL A 86 -1.15 -6.50 17.38
N ARG A 87 -0.27 -7.48 17.12
CA ARG A 87 1.10 -7.48 17.63
C ARG A 87 2.08 -7.94 16.57
N ALA A 88 3.08 -7.10 16.30
CA ALA A 88 4.25 -7.49 15.54
C ALA A 88 5.14 -8.45 16.34
N SER A 89 5.61 -9.52 15.70
CA SER A 89 6.51 -10.50 16.30
C SER A 89 7.63 -10.87 15.31
N ASN A 90 8.57 -9.95 15.14
CA ASN A 90 9.79 -10.16 14.37
C ASN A 90 10.94 -9.43 15.06
N TRP A 91 12.13 -10.03 15.08
CA TRP A 91 13.30 -9.43 15.74
C TRP A 91 13.77 -8.13 15.06
N ARG A 92 13.41 -7.91 13.78
CA ARG A 92 13.64 -6.66 13.02
C ARG A 92 12.59 -5.59 13.28
N ALA A 93 11.44 -5.94 13.86
CA ALA A 93 10.32 -5.01 13.98
C ALA A 93 10.68 -3.85 14.91
N THR A 94 10.57 -2.63 14.41
CA THR A 94 10.78 -1.41 15.21
C THR A 94 9.45 -0.76 15.61
N GLN A 95 8.38 -1.00 14.86
CA GLN A 95 7.04 -0.47 15.14
C GLN A 95 5.92 -1.34 14.52
N SER A 96 4.67 -1.09 14.92
CA SER A 96 3.51 -1.75 14.35
C SER A 96 3.18 -1.20 12.96
N LEU A 97 2.48 -1.99 12.14
CA LEU A 97 2.03 -1.54 10.82
C LEU A 97 0.97 -0.42 10.94
N GLU A 98 0.07 -0.52 11.92
CA GLU A 98 -0.97 0.49 12.12
C GLU A 98 -0.39 1.87 12.46
N ASP A 99 0.61 1.90 13.34
CA ASP A 99 1.28 3.15 13.72
C ASP A 99 2.05 3.74 12.54
N TYR A 100 2.69 2.90 11.72
CA TYR A 100 3.36 3.35 10.50
C TYR A 100 2.40 4.01 9.51
N LEU A 101 1.25 3.37 9.25
CA LEU A 101 0.24 3.94 8.36
C LEU A 101 -0.28 5.28 8.89
N ARG A 102 -0.51 5.38 10.21
CA ARG A 102 -0.94 6.62 10.87
C ARG A 102 0.10 7.73 10.75
N GLU A 103 1.37 7.44 11.03
CA GLU A 103 2.48 8.38 10.93
C GLU A 103 2.66 8.90 9.49
N ARG A 104 2.46 8.01 8.50
CA ARG A 104 2.63 8.34 7.08
C ARG A 104 1.36 8.90 6.41
N GLY A 105 0.27 9.04 7.17
CA GLY A 105 -0.99 9.58 6.66
C GLY A 105 -1.71 8.64 5.67
N ILE A 106 -1.43 7.33 5.70
CA ILE A 106 -2.08 6.36 4.82
C ILE A 106 -3.38 5.88 5.47
N VAL A 107 -4.49 6.09 4.76
CA VAL A 107 -5.81 5.63 5.18
C VAL A 107 -5.95 4.16 4.82
N GLY A 108 -6.29 3.34 5.81
CA GLY A 108 -6.52 1.92 5.59
C GLY A 108 -7.78 1.42 6.27
N ILE A 109 -8.19 0.23 5.84
CA ILE A 109 -9.39 -0.45 6.30
C ILE A 109 -9.08 -1.94 6.51
N GLN A 110 -9.53 -2.47 7.65
CA GLN A 110 -9.45 -3.88 7.99
C GLN A 110 -10.85 -4.50 8.20
N GLY A 111 -10.94 -5.82 8.23
CA GLY A 111 -12.20 -6.56 8.40
C GLY A 111 -12.93 -6.85 7.09
N VAL A 112 -12.49 -6.24 5.98
CA VAL A 112 -13.08 -6.39 4.64
C VAL A 112 -12.95 -7.84 4.17
N ASP A 113 -13.98 -8.38 3.51
CA ASP A 113 -13.84 -9.62 2.76
C ASP A 113 -12.96 -9.40 1.51
N THR A 114 -11.65 -9.42 1.71
CA THR A 114 -10.66 -9.23 0.64
C THR A 114 -10.76 -10.29 -0.45
N ARG A 115 -11.32 -11.47 -0.16
CA ARG A 115 -11.56 -12.50 -1.16
C ARG A 115 -12.73 -12.13 -2.06
N ALA A 116 -13.83 -11.63 -1.50
CA ALA A 116 -14.94 -11.11 -2.28
C ALA A 116 -14.51 -9.92 -3.14
N LEU A 117 -13.76 -8.98 -2.55
CA LEU A 117 -13.20 -7.83 -3.28
C LEU A 117 -12.26 -8.26 -4.41
N THR A 118 -11.34 -9.19 -4.16
CA THR A 118 -10.41 -9.70 -5.19
C THR A 118 -11.14 -10.38 -6.33
N ARG A 119 -12.16 -11.20 -6.04
CA ARG A 119 -12.99 -11.82 -7.09
C ARG A 119 -13.72 -10.76 -7.91
N HIS A 120 -14.24 -9.74 -7.24
CA HIS A 120 -14.96 -8.65 -7.88
C HIS A 120 -14.06 -7.87 -8.85
N ILE A 121 -12.86 -7.49 -8.42
CA ILE A 121 -11.86 -6.80 -9.26
C ILE A 121 -11.39 -7.69 -10.41
N ARG A 122 -11.21 -9.00 -10.18
CA ARG A 122 -10.82 -9.94 -11.23
C ARG A 122 -11.91 -10.08 -12.31
N ASP A 123 -13.17 -10.09 -11.91
CA ASP A 123 -14.29 -10.34 -12.81
C ASP A 123 -14.73 -9.05 -13.57
N HIS A 124 -14.57 -7.86 -12.96
CA HIS A 124 -15.00 -6.56 -13.54
C HIS A 124 -13.84 -5.63 -13.96
N GLY A 125 -12.60 -5.98 -13.62
CA GLY A 125 -11.42 -5.13 -13.83
C GLY A 125 -11.11 -4.24 -12.63
N ALA A 126 -9.93 -3.62 -12.67
CA ALA A 126 -9.55 -2.57 -11.72
C ALA A 126 -10.47 -1.37 -11.90
N GLN A 127 -10.85 -0.76 -10.78
CA GLN A 127 -11.81 0.35 -10.76
C GLN A 127 -11.47 1.32 -9.65
N GLU A 128 -11.88 2.58 -9.83
CA GLU A 128 -11.77 3.61 -8.82
C GLU A 128 -12.57 3.21 -7.58
N GLY A 129 -11.97 3.43 -6.42
CA GLY A 129 -12.62 3.26 -5.14
C GLY A 129 -12.17 4.34 -4.16
N ILE A 130 -12.95 4.47 -3.10
CA ILE A 130 -12.66 5.37 -1.99
C ILE A 130 -12.70 4.60 -0.69
N VAL A 131 -11.67 4.76 0.13
CA VAL A 131 -11.69 4.33 1.53
C VAL A 131 -11.99 5.55 2.38
N SER A 132 -12.98 5.46 3.26
CA SER A 132 -13.40 6.53 4.17
C SER A 132 -13.53 6.01 5.60
N THR A 133 -12.99 6.78 6.54
CA THR A 133 -13.18 6.57 7.98
C THR A 133 -14.03 7.67 8.63
N VAL A 134 -14.58 8.59 7.83
CA VAL A 134 -15.29 9.80 8.30
C VAL A 134 -16.71 9.87 7.72
N ASP A 135 -16.84 9.69 6.41
CA ASP A 135 -18.11 9.56 5.72
C ASP A 135 -18.54 8.09 5.72
N THR A 136 -19.74 7.83 6.23
CA THR A 136 -20.34 6.51 6.33
C THR A 136 -21.53 6.34 5.40
N ASP A 137 -21.76 7.27 4.46
CA ASP A 137 -22.82 7.15 3.45
C ASP A 137 -22.28 6.48 2.16
N PRO A 138 -22.71 5.25 1.85
CA PRO A 138 -22.28 4.55 0.65
C PRO A 138 -22.58 5.30 -0.65
N ALA A 139 -23.69 6.05 -0.71
CA ALA A 139 -24.08 6.77 -1.91
C ALA A 139 -23.16 7.96 -2.19
N SER A 140 -22.85 8.74 -1.14
CA SER A 140 -21.84 9.81 -1.17
C SER A 140 -20.47 9.29 -1.63
N LEU A 141 -20.00 8.19 -1.03
CA LEU A 141 -18.70 7.59 -1.35
C LEU A 141 -18.64 7.06 -2.79
N THR A 142 -19.69 6.38 -3.25
CA THR A 142 -19.76 5.92 -4.65
C THR A 142 -19.72 7.08 -5.63
N ALA A 143 -20.38 8.20 -5.33
CA ALA A 143 -20.33 9.39 -6.15
C ALA A 143 -18.92 10.01 -6.20
N LYS A 144 -18.22 10.06 -5.06
CA LYS A 144 -16.82 10.51 -4.98
C LYS A 144 -15.88 9.60 -5.80
N ALA A 145 -16.03 8.28 -5.69
CA ALA A 145 -15.25 7.33 -6.47
C ALA A 145 -15.46 7.50 -7.99
N LYS A 146 -16.71 7.70 -8.43
CA LYS A 146 -17.03 7.98 -9.84
C LYS A 146 -16.51 9.32 -10.35
N ALA A 147 -16.40 10.31 -9.47
CA ALA A 147 -15.88 11.63 -9.81
C ALA A 147 -14.34 11.68 -9.85
N SER A 148 -13.67 10.60 -9.42
CA SER A 148 -12.22 10.49 -9.51
C SER A 148 -11.75 10.63 -10.96
N PRO A 149 -10.71 11.43 -11.23
CA PRO A 149 -10.16 11.56 -12.59
C PRO A 149 -9.51 10.26 -13.10
N GLY A 150 -9.33 9.26 -12.22
CA GLY A 150 -8.72 7.97 -12.53
C GLY A 150 -7.23 8.02 -12.81
N LEU A 151 -6.63 6.85 -13.05
CA LEU A 151 -5.21 6.74 -13.45
C LEU A 151 -4.99 6.94 -14.95
N ILE A 152 -5.98 6.62 -15.79
CA ILE A 152 -5.83 6.66 -17.25
C ILE A 152 -5.61 8.10 -17.72
N GLY A 153 -4.44 8.37 -18.26
CA GLY A 153 -4.06 9.70 -18.77
C GLY A 153 -3.32 10.58 -17.76
N ARG A 154 -3.04 10.09 -16.54
CA ARG A 154 -2.17 10.79 -15.57
C ARG A 154 -0.71 10.38 -15.75
N ASP A 155 0.18 11.37 -15.80
CA ASP A 155 1.62 11.16 -15.81
C ASP A 155 2.15 11.01 -14.37
N LEU A 156 1.92 9.84 -13.78
CA LEU A 156 2.37 9.52 -12.43
C LEU A 156 3.89 9.42 -12.34
N VAL A 157 4.58 9.20 -13.47
CA VAL A 157 6.06 9.14 -13.51
C VAL A 157 6.65 10.45 -13.01
N LYS A 158 6.08 11.59 -13.41
CA LYS A 158 6.51 12.91 -12.90
C LYS A 158 6.31 13.09 -11.39
N GLU A 159 5.33 12.41 -10.80
CA GLU A 159 5.04 12.50 -9.36
C GLU A 159 5.96 11.62 -8.51
N VAL A 160 6.55 10.59 -9.11
CA VAL A 160 7.43 9.64 -8.40
C VAL A 160 8.92 9.82 -8.71
N CYS A 161 9.27 10.39 -9.87
CA CYS A 161 10.64 10.58 -10.32
C CYS A 161 11.47 11.46 -9.36
N CYS A 162 12.79 11.29 -9.42
CA CYS A 162 13.72 12.15 -8.70
C CYS A 162 13.78 13.56 -9.32
N ASP A 163 13.88 14.58 -8.47
CA ASP A 163 13.95 15.98 -8.91
C ASP A 163 15.29 16.33 -9.59
N ALA A 164 16.35 15.59 -9.23
CA ALA A 164 17.69 15.75 -9.79
C ALA A 164 18.41 14.39 -9.88
N PRO A 165 19.35 14.22 -10.83
CA PRO A 165 20.21 13.05 -10.89
C PRO A 165 21.03 12.89 -9.61
N PHE A 166 21.20 11.65 -9.16
CA PHE A 166 22.02 11.30 -8.01
C PHE A 166 22.83 10.04 -8.29
N ALA A 167 23.93 9.85 -7.57
CA ALA A 167 24.71 8.63 -7.63
C ALA A 167 24.18 7.63 -6.60
N TRP A 168 23.86 6.40 -7.03
CA TRP A 168 23.54 5.31 -6.12
C TRP A 168 24.83 4.56 -5.74
N THR A 169 25.18 4.61 -4.46
CA THR A 169 26.40 3.99 -3.92
C THR A 169 26.10 3.07 -2.75
N GLU A 170 24.93 2.41 -2.76
CA GLU A 170 24.55 1.41 -1.76
C GLU A 170 24.56 -0.01 -2.35
N SER A 171 24.91 -1.01 -1.54
CA SER A 171 24.86 -2.43 -1.88
C SER A 171 23.49 -3.03 -1.59
N THR A 172 23.28 -4.30 -1.95
CA THR A 172 22.17 -5.08 -1.39
C THR A 172 22.34 -5.28 0.12
N TRP A 173 21.22 -5.47 0.82
CA TRP A 173 21.21 -5.77 2.25
C TRP A 173 21.84 -7.14 2.55
N GLU A 174 22.73 -7.22 3.55
CA GLU A 174 23.31 -8.48 4.03
C GLU A 174 23.11 -8.65 5.54
N TRP A 175 22.61 -9.79 5.99
CA TRP A 175 22.60 -10.12 7.42
C TRP A 175 24.02 -10.45 7.93
N PRO A 176 24.48 -9.94 9.09
CA PRO A 176 23.87 -8.94 9.99
C PRO A 176 24.36 -7.50 9.76
N ARG A 177 24.93 -7.22 8.58
CA ARG A 177 25.66 -5.99 8.27
C ARG A 177 24.78 -4.85 7.75
N GLY A 178 23.56 -5.14 7.28
CA GLY A 178 22.68 -4.16 6.67
C GLY A 178 23.13 -3.76 5.26
N TYR A 179 22.72 -2.57 4.81
CA TYR A 179 23.20 -1.96 3.57
C TYR A 179 24.66 -1.48 3.71
N GLY A 180 25.49 -1.76 2.71
CA GLY A 180 26.90 -1.35 2.66
C GLY A 180 27.22 -0.54 1.40
N ALA A 181 28.50 -0.36 1.11
CA ALA A 181 28.95 0.21 -0.16
C ALA A 181 28.99 -0.89 -1.25
N PRO A 182 28.66 -0.57 -2.52
CA PRO A 182 28.68 -1.54 -3.61
C PRO A 182 30.08 -2.13 -3.74
N ARG A 183 30.14 -3.46 -3.92
CA ARG A 183 31.40 -4.13 -4.24
C ARG A 183 31.94 -3.55 -5.56
N PRO A 184 33.24 -3.23 -5.66
CA PRO A 184 33.82 -2.83 -6.94
C PRO A 184 33.53 -3.94 -7.96
N ALA A 185 32.99 -3.54 -9.11
CA ALA A 185 32.62 -4.48 -10.15
C ALA A 185 33.87 -5.25 -10.61
N THR A 186 33.98 -6.52 -10.25
CA THR A 186 34.84 -7.46 -10.97
C THR A 186 34.25 -7.61 -12.36
N ARG A 187 34.76 -6.83 -13.32
CA ARG A 187 34.53 -7.09 -14.74
C ARG A 187 35.16 -8.46 -15.04
N GLU A 188 34.36 -9.52 -15.06
CA GLU A 188 34.77 -10.73 -15.76
C GLU A 188 34.99 -10.36 -17.23
N PRO A 189 36.13 -10.76 -17.83
CA PRO A 189 36.33 -10.57 -19.25
C PRO A 189 35.23 -11.33 -19.99
N ARG A 190 34.41 -10.60 -20.76
CA ARG A 190 33.44 -11.23 -21.67
C ARG A 190 34.21 -12.11 -22.67
N PRO A 191 33.76 -13.35 -22.93
CA PRO A 191 34.38 -14.24 -23.90
C PRO A 191 34.29 -13.69 -25.33
#